data_AF-A0A841WCI0-F1
#
_entry.id   AF-A0A841WCI0-F1
#
_cell.length_a   1.000
_cell.length_b   1.000
_cell.length_c   1.000
_cell.angle_alpha   90.00
_cell.angle_beta   90.00
_cell.angle_gamma   90.00
#
_symmetry.space_group_name_H-M   'P 1'
#
loop_
_entity.id
_entity.type
_entity.pdbx_description
1 polymer ?
#
loop_
_entity_poly.entity_id
_entity_poly.type
_entity_poly.pdbx_seq_one_letter_code
_entity_poly.pdbx_strand_id
1 'polypeptide(L)'
;MTPSITDSAVKAAIAAVVSESASADEKIQMLIEIAQGFQKKPKTAQDLRNAVSLYYQAYQMCGEEFPLLKARAQVGMSGTLQAIPDVSTQLLIQAKVGYEEALPTLQRLASPSEVAEAQMNFGLVLQSLVPYNLARITDSIQAYHEALRVFIWQDYPQEYAILYNNIAIAYLSMPLASEREYLRQGLAVQSFETALKHINLIEHPREYAMLQNNLGNALQYLVSSHPVENNLRAIVAYDEALKVRNSKDTPLEYANTISNKANALFNLPDDPENPENGNLKNLLQARAYYQQALEIFTKHQQMEQAEIVAKALQDVQLEIGHRA
;
A
#
# COMPACT_ATOMS: atom_id res chain seq x y z
N MET A 1 11.70 -1.88 -22.99
CA MET A 1 11.36 -1.04 -24.16
C MET A 1 12.08 0.29 -24.01
N THR A 2 12.66 0.85 -25.07
CA THR A 2 13.13 2.24 -25.08
C THR A 2 11.93 3.16 -24.91
N PRO A 3 11.82 3.97 -23.83
CA PRO A 3 10.76 4.95 -23.71
C PRO A 3 10.94 5.96 -24.85
N SER A 4 9.95 6.08 -25.74
CA SER A 4 9.98 7.13 -26.77
C SER A 4 9.82 8.49 -26.09
N ILE A 5 10.87 9.32 -26.12
CA ILE A 5 10.87 10.66 -25.51
C ILE A 5 10.05 11.58 -26.42
N THR A 6 8.73 11.56 -26.27
CA THR A 6 7.81 12.39 -27.08
C THR A 6 7.30 13.61 -26.32
N ASP A 7 7.35 13.59 -24.99
CA ASP A 7 6.82 14.65 -24.14
C ASP A 7 7.73 15.91 -24.14
N SER A 8 7.12 17.08 -24.33
CA SER A 8 7.84 18.35 -24.43
C SER A 8 8.46 18.79 -23.10
N ALA A 9 7.85 18.46 -21.96
CA ALA A 9 8.41 18.77 -20.65
C ALA A 9 9.64 17.91 -20.36
N VAL A 10 9.63 16.62 -20.74
CA VAL A 10 10.82 15.76 -20.62
C VAL A 10 11.96 16.27 -21.52
N LYS A 11 11.66 16.65 -22.77
CA LYS A 11 12.66 17.23 -23.67
C LYS A 11 13.25 18.52 -23.11
N ALA A 12 12.42 19.41 -22.58
CA ALA A 12 12.87 20.66 -21.97
C ALA A 12 13.75 20.41 -20.75
N ALA A 13 13.37 19.46 -19.87
CA ALA A 13 14.17 19.10 -18.70
C ALA A 13 15.54 18.54 -19.09
N ILE A 14 15.60 17.63 -20.06
CA ILE A 14 16.86 17.09 -20.58
C ILE A 14 17.72 18.20 -21.20
N ALA A 15 17.12 19.07 -22.03
CA ALA A 15 17.84 20.18 -22.65
C ALA A 15 18.41 21.15 -21.62
N ALA A 16 17.65 21.48 -20.57
CA ALA A 16 18.12 22.32 -19.47
C ALA A 16 19.33 21.70 -18.77
N VAL A 17 19.25 20.43 -18.38
CA VAL A 17 20.37 19.72 -17.73
C VAL A 17 21.60 19.61 -18.64
N VAL A 18 21.41 19.38 -19.95
CA VAL A 18 22.52 19.34 -20.90
C VAL A 18 23.21 20.71 -21.02
N SER A 19 22.43 21.80 -20.97
CA SER A 19 22.94 23.17 -21.08
C SER A 19 23.67 23.69 -19.84
N GLU A 20 23.47 23.04 -18.68
CA GLU A 20 24.17 23.41 -17.45
C GLU A 20 25.69 23.20 -17.57
N SER A 21 26.45 24.13 -16.99
CA SER A 21 27.91 24.02 -16.87
C SER A 21 28.27 23.17 -15.65
N ALA A 22 27.89 21.89 -15.71
CA ALA A 22 28.07 20.91 -14.65
C ALA A 22 28.83 19.67 -15.17
N SER A 23 29.44 18.93 -14.24
CA SER A 23 30.09 17.64 -14.50
C SER A 23 29.09 16.57 -14.95
N ALA A 24 29.58 15.44 -15.46
CA ALA A 24 28.72 14.36 -15.94
C ALA A 24 27.88 13.74 -14.81
N ASP A 25 28.48 13.52 -13.64
CA ASP A 25 27.80 12.99 -12.46
C ASP A 25 26.75 13.96 -11.91
N GLU A 26 27.03 15.27 -11.86
CA GLU A 26 26.04 16.28 -11.47
C GLU A 26 24.84 16.29 -12.42
N LYS A 27 25.06 16.19 -13.74
CA LYS A 27 23.97 16.13 -14.73
C LYS A 27 23.12 14.87 -14.57
N ILE A 28 23.75 13.72 -14.32
CA ILE A 28 23.04 12.46 -14.06
C ILE A 28 22.19 12.60 -12.79
N GLN A 29 22.76 13.15 -11.73
CA GLN A 29 22.08 13.37 -10.46
C GLN A 29 20.89 14.32 -10.61
N MET A 30 21.03 15.41 -11.36
CA MET A 30 19.91 16.32 -11.67
C MET A 30 18.75 15.60 -12.37
N LEU A 31 19.03 14.73 -13.35
CA LEU A 31 17.99 13.95 -14.02
C LEU A 31 17.27 12.99 -13.06
N ILE A 32 18.01 12.32 -12.18
CA ILE A 32 17.46 11.45 -11.13
C ILE A 32 16.54 12.25 -10.21
N GLU A 33 16.95 13.43 -9.78
CA GLU A 33 16.15 14.28 -8.87
C GLU A 33 14.88 14.82 -9.52
N ILE A 34 14.95 15.24 -10.79
CA ILE A 34 13.77 15.65 -11.55
C ILE A 34 12.80 14.46 -11.69
N ALA A 35 13.32 13.27 -12.02
CA ALA A 35 12.52 12.05 -12.12
C ALA A 35 11.83 11.69 -10.79
N GLN A 36 12.55 11.79 -9.66
CA GLN A 36 12.00 11.59 -8.32
C GLN A 36 10.88 12.58 -8.00
N GLY A 37 10.99 13.83 -8.46
CA GLY A 37 9.94 14.84 -8.30
C GLY A 37 8.61 14.41 -8.94
N PHE A 38 8.65 13.92 -10.17
CA PHE A 38 7.48 13.36 -10.86
C PHE A 38 6.95 12.09 -10.19
N GLN A 39 7.84 11.22 -9.71
CA GLN A 39 7.47 9.95 -9.06
C GLN A 39 6.79 10.15 -7.70
N LYS A 40 7.27 11.10 -6.87
CA LYS A 40 6.74 11.32 -5.51
C LYS A 40 5.37 11.99 -5.49
N LYS A 41 5.04 12.81 -6.49
CA LYS A 41 3.78 13.56 -6.57
C LYS A 41 3.21 13.53 -7.99
N PRO A 42 2.85 12.36 -8.52
CA PRO A 42 2.28 12.26 -9.86
C PRO A 42 0.88 12.87 -9.84
N LYS A 43 0.61 13.78 -10.79
CA LYS A 43 -0.74 14.30 -11.03
C LYS A 43 -1.48 13.44 -12.05
N THR A 44 -0.73 12.80 -12.93
CA THR A 44 -1.25 11.97 -14.03
C THR A 44 -0.36 10.75 -14.24
N ALA A 45 -0.89 9.74 -14.94
CA ALA A 45 -0.08 8.61 -15.40
C ALA A 45 1.08 9.06 -16.32
N GLN A 46 0.94 10.20 -17.00
CA GLN A 46 1.99 10.76 -17.85
C GLN A 46 3.19 11.23 -17.02
N ASP A 47 2.99 11.73 -15.81
CA ASP A 47 4.09 12.12 -14.92
C ASP A 47 5.00 10.93 -14.59
N LEU A 48 4.39 9.76 -14.34
CA LEU A 48 5.15 8.52 -14.11
C LEU A 48 5.89 8.07 -15.37
N ARG A 49 5.28 8.20 -16.55
CA ARG A 49 5.97 7.91 -17.83
C ARG A 49 7.14 8.87 -18.05
N ASN A 50 6.98 10.14 -17.69
CA ASN A 50 8.02 11.16 -17.77
C ASN A 50 9.18 10.85 -16.82
N ALA A 51 8.89 10.42 -15.58
CA ALA A 51 9.90 9.93 -14.64
C ALA A 51 10.69 8.74 -15.20
N VAL A 52 10.01 7.73 -15.79
CA VAL A 52 10.68 6.59 -16.44
C VAL A 52 11.63 7.06 -17.55
N SER A 53 11.21 8.01 -18.40
CA SER A 53 12.07 8.56 -19.46
C SER A 53 13.31 9.28 -18.91
N LEU A 54 13.16 10.04 -17.83
CA LEU A 54 14.27 10.76 -17.20
C LEU A 54 15.25 9.79 -16.52
N TYR A 55 14.75 8.80 -15.78
CA TYR A 55 15.60 7.75 -15.21
C TYR A 55 16.33 6.95 -16.29
N TYR A 56 15.65 6.63 -17.40
CA TYR A 56 16.29 5.95 -18.53
C TYR A 56 17.42 6.79 -19.13
N GLN A 57 17.21 8.09 -19.31
CA GLN A 57 18.26 9.00 -19.79
C GLN A 57 19.45 9.06 -18.81
N ALA A 58 19.18 9.18 -17.50
CA ALA A 58 20.22 9.14 -16.47
C ALA A 58 21.00 7.81 -16.51
N TYR A 59 20.30 6.69 -16.62
CA TYR A 59 20.90 5.36 -16.74
C TYR A 59 21.84 5.24 -17.96
N GLN A 60 21.43 5.76 -19.12
CA GLN A 60 22.28 5.75 -20.33
C GLN A 60 23.54 6.62 -20.17
N MET A 61 23.43 7.75 -19.47
CA MET A 61 24.57 8.65 -19.23
C MET A 61 25.61 8.07 -18.25
N CYS A 62 25.25 7.09 -17.43
CA CYS A 62 26.16 6.54 -16.41
C CYS A 62 27.31 5.69 -16.99
N GLY A 63 27.10 5.01 -18.13
CA GLY A 63 28.07 4.07 -18.68
C GLY A 63 28.50 3.00 -17.67
N GLU A 64 29.79 2.66 -17.63
CA GLU A 64 30.42 1.85 -16.57
C GLU A 64 31.14 2.72 -15.52
N GLU A 65 31.22 4.03 -15.76
CA GLU A 65 31.98 5.00 -14.95
C GLU A 65 31.26 5.36 -13.64
N PHE A 66 29.92 5.36 -13.66
CA PHE A 66 29.09 5.76 -12.52
C PHE A 66 28.17 4.61 -12.04
N PRO A 67 28.71 3.49 -11.53
CA PRO A 67 27.93 2.29 -11.20
C PRO A 67 26.84 2.55 -10.13
N LEU A 68 27.12 3.42 -9.14
CA LEU A 68 26.13 3.76 -8.12
C LEU A 68 24.97 4.60 -8.69
N LEU A 69 25.27 5.62 -9.51
CA LEU A 69 24.22 6.42 -10.15
C LEU A 69 23.41 5.59 -11.15
N LYS A 70 24.04 4.66 -11.86
CA LYS A 70 23.38 3.69 -12.75
C LYS A 70 22.38 2.85 -11.97
N ALA A 71 22.80 2.29 -10.84
CA ALA A 71 21.94 1.50 -9.97
C ALA A 71 20.77 2.33 -9.38
N ARG A 72 21.03 3.58 -8.96
CA ARG A 72 19.99 4.51 -8.48
C ARG A 72 18.95 4.82 -9.57
N ALA A 73 19.40 5.16 -10.77
CA ALA A 73 18.51 5.41 -11.90
C ALA A 73 17.68 4.16 -12.23
N GLN A 74 18.30 2.98 -12.17
CA GLN A 74 17.64 1.71 -12.45
C GLN A 74 16.55 1.36 -11.41
N VAL A 75 16.81 1.47 -10.11
CA VAL A 75 15.77 1.22 -9.09
C VAL A 75 14.69 2.30 -9.07
N GLY A 76 15.05 3.56 -9.35
CA GLY A 76 14.07 4.64 -9.51
C GLY A 76 13.13 4.38 -10.68
N MET A 77 13.68 3.95 -11.82
CA MET A 77 12.90 3.51 -12.98
C MET A 77 12.01 2.31 -12.63
N SER A 78 12.55 1.26 -12.02
CA SER A 78 11.80 0.05 -11.63
C SER A 78 10.63 0.36 -10.69
N GLY A 79 10.85 1.18 -9.66
CA GLY A 79 9.79 1.60 -8.75
C GLY A 79 8.71 2.41 -9.46
N THR A 80 9.11 3.26 -10.41
CA THR A 80 8.16 4.05 -11.20
C THR A 80 7.34 3.18 -12.15
N LEU A 81 7.93 2.14 -12.76
CA LEU A 81 7.22 1.21 -13.63
C LEU A 81 6.06 0.51 -12.90
N GLN A 82 6.26 0.15 -11.64
CA GLN A 82 5.23 -0.49 -10.80
C GLN A 82 4.08 0.47 -10.44
N ALA A 83 4.35 1.77 -10.32
CA ALA A 83 3.37 2.77 -9.92
C ALA A 83 2.43 3.22 -11.07
N ILE A 84 2.72 2.87 -12.33
CA ILE A 84 1.90 3.28 -13.49
C ILE A 84 0.51 2.61 -13.42
N PRO A 85 -0.60 3.37 -13.53
CA PRO A 85 -1.94 2.79 -13.62
C PRO A 85 -2.08 1.79 -14.77
N ASP A 86 -2.89 0.75 -14.58
CA ASP A 86 -3.09 -0.34 -15.56
C ASP A 86 -1.76 -0.98 -16.01
N VAL A 87 -0.82 -1.11 -15.06
CA VAL A 87 0.52 -1.67 -15.31
C VAL A 87 0.39 -3.05 -15.97
N SER A 88 1.00 -3.21 -17.14
CA SER A 88 1.04 -4.52 -17.78
C SER A 88 2.01 -5.42 -17.02
N THR A 89 1.74 -6.73 -17.00
CA THR A 89 2.63 -7.73 -16.42
C THR A 89 4.06 -7.61 -16.96
N GLN A 90 4.21 -7.17 -18.22
CA GLN A 90 5.50 -6.93 -18.86
C GLN A 90 6.30 -5.78 -18.22
N LEU A 91 5.65 -4.74 -17.69
CA LEU A 91 6.32 -3.67 -16.95
C LEU A 91 6.73 -4.12 -15.55
N LEU A 92 5.92 -4.95 -14.88
CA LEU A 92 6.27 -5.55 -13.59
C LEU A 92 7.49 -6.49 -13.72
N ILE A 93 7.56 -7.29 -14.78
CA ILE A 93 8.74 -8.13 -15.07
C ILE A 93 9.98 -7.25 -15.28
N GLN A 94 9.86 -6.15 -16.03
CA GLN A 94 10.96 -5.20 -16.22
C GLN A 94 11.40 -4.56 -14.89
N ALA A 95 10.45 -4.17 -14.04
CA ALA A 95 10.76 -3.64 -12.71
C ALA A 95 11.52 -4.66 -11.86
N LYS A 96 11.06 -5.93 -11.85
CA LYS A 96 11.71 -7.04 -11.14
C LYS A 96 13.17 -7.21 -11.59
N VAL A 97 13.40 -7.30 -12.91
CA VAL A 97 14.76 -7.43 -13.47
C VAL A 97 15.63 -6.24 -13.07
N GLY A 98 15.09 -5.02 -13.15
CA GLY A 98 15.86 -3.83 -12.77
C GLY A 98 16.26 -3.78 -11.29
N TYR A 99 15.41 -4.29 -10.38
CA TYR A 99 15.80 -4.45 -8.97
C TYR A 99 16.87 -5.55 -8.79
N GLU A 100 16.69 -6.71 -9.45
CA GLU A 100 17.62 -7.84 -9.37
C GLU A 100 19.04 -7.46 -9.86
N GLU A 101 19.14 -6.66 -10.91
CA GLU A 101 20.41 -6.19 -11.47
C GLU A 101 21.07 -5.07 -10.63
N ALA A 102 20.28 -4.15 -10.07
CA ALA A 102 20.81 -2.99 -9.36
C ALA A 102 21.19 -3.29 -7.89
N LEU A 103 20.45 -4.18 -7.22
CA LEU A 103 20.64 -4.47 -5.79
C LEU A 103 22.07 -4.88 -5.40
N PRO A 104 22.80 -5.73 -6.13
CA PRO A 104 24.19 -6.07 -5.80
C PRO A 104 25.12 -4.85 -5.78
N THR A 105 24.91 -3.89 -6.68
CA THR A 105 25.69 -2.65 -6.72
C THR A 105 25.31 -1.72 -5.58
N LEU A 106 24.02 -1.58 -5.28
CA LEU A 106 23.57 -0.80 -4.13
C LEU A 106 24.10 -1.38 -2.81
N GLN A 107 24.05 -2.70 -2.63
CA GLN A 107 24.58 -3.36 -1.43
C GLN A 107 26.07 -3.10 -1.20
N ARG A 108 26.84 -2.92 -2.28
CA ARG A 108 28.28 -2.66 -2.21
C ARG A 108 28.63 -1.18 -2.05
N LEU A 109 27.84 -0.28 -2.62
CA LEU A 109 28.22 1.13 -2.82
C LEU A 109 27.28 2.16 -2.19
N ALA A 110 26.02 1.81 -1.91
CA ALA A 110 25.02 2.73 -1.38
C ALA A 110 24.95 2.69 0.15
N SER A 111 24.21 3.64 0.73
CA SER A 111 23.91 3.61 2.16
C SER A 111 22.96 2.44 2.52
N PRO A 112 22.98 1.94 3.78
CA PRO A 112 22.04 0.90 4.22
C PRO A 112 20.56 1.28 4.02
N SER A 113 20.21 2.56 4.22
CA SER A 113 18.86 3.07 4.00
C SER A 113 18.43 3.02 2.54
N GLU A 114 19.34 3.33 1.59
CA GLU A 114 19.04 3.21 0.15
C GLU A 114 18.82 1.74 -0.24
N VAL A 115 19.61 0.82 0.33
CA VAL A 115 19.42 -0.62 0.10
C VAL A 115 18.08 -1.09 0.67
N ALA A 116 17.71 -0.64 1.87
CA ALA A 116 16.44 -0.98 2.50
C ALA A 116 15.23 -0.42 1.73
N GLU A 117 15.31 0.80 1.20
CA GLU A 117 14.28 1.38 0.34
C GLU A 117 14.13 0.57 -0.96
N ALA A 118 15.25 0.18 -1.59
CA ALA A 118 15.22 -0.67 -2.76
C ALA A 118 14.60 -2.05 -2.47
N GLN A 119 14.92 -2.67 -1.32
CA GLN A 119 14.32 -3.93 -0.89
C GLN A 119 12.82 -3.81 -0.61
N MET A 120 12.39 -2.75 0.07
CA MET A 120 10.97 -2.47 0.32
C MET A 120 10.20 -2.35 -1.00
N ASN A 121 10.70 -1.56 -1.94
CA ASN A 121 10.04 -1.39 -3.24
C ASN A 121 10.11 -2.65 -4.11
N PHE A 122 11.21 -3.42 -4.02
CA PHE A 122 11.31 -4.71 -4.70
C PHE A 122 10.26 -5.70 -4.17
N GLY A 123 10.04 -5.74 -2.85
CA GLY A 123 8.98 -6.53 -2.23
C GLY A 123 7.60 -6.23 -2.80
N LEU A 124 7.28 -4.95 -3.04
CA LEU A 124 6.03 -4.53 -3.68
C LEU A 124 5.90 -5.08 -5.11
N VAL A 125 6.97 -4.99 -5.92
CA VAL A 125 6.99 -5.55 -7.27
C VAL A 125 6.77 -7.06 -7.26
N LEU A 126 7.48 -7.77 -6.37
CA LEU A 126 7.33 -9.21 -6.21
C LEU A 126 5.90 -9.58 -5.82
N GLN A 127 5.30 -8.84 -4.88
CA GLN A 127 3.92 -9.05 -4.47
C GLN A 127 2.92 -8.86 -5.62
N SER A 128 3.08 -7.81 -6.44
CA SER A 128 2.27 -7.57 -7.65
C SER A 128 2.41 -8.67 -8.71
N LEU A 129 3.50 -9.43 -8.71
CA LEU A 129 3.75 -10.54 -9.65
C LEU A 129 3.18 -11.89 -9.19
N VAL A 130 2.75 -12.01 -7.93
CA VAL A 130 2.21 -13.27 -7.37
C VAL A 130 0.96 -13.75 -8.10
N PRO A 131 -0.07 -12.92 -8.41
CA PRO A 131 -1.27 -13.38 -9.12
C PRO A 131 -0.98 -13.97 -10.51
N TYR A 132 0.15 -13.60 -11.11
CA TYR A 132 0.60 -14.06 -12.42
C TYR A 132 1.54 -15.28 -12.35
N ASN A 133 1.80 -15.81 -11.15
CA ASN A 133 2.76 -16.89 -10.90
C ASN A 133 4.19 -16.56 -11.38
N LEU A 134 4.57 -15.28 -11.32
CA LEU A 134 5.88 -14.77 -11.75
C LEU A 134 6.81 -14.39 -10.58
N ALA A 135 6.30 -14.50 -9.35
CA ALA A 135 7.05 -14.38 -8.12
C ALA A 135 6.35 -15.20 -7.03
N ARG A 136 7.08 -15.60 -5.99
CA ARG A 136 6.47 -16.21 -4.81
C ARG A 136 6.23 -15.12 -3.78
N ILE A 137 5.10 -15.23 -3.09
CA ILE A 137 4.77 -14.35 -1.97
C ILE A 137 5.78 -14.43 -0.81
N THR A 138 6.52 -15.53 -0.69
CA THR A 138 7.64 -15.65 0.26
C THR A 138 8.82 -14.76 -0.11
N ASP A 139 9.02 -14.49 -1.40
CA ASP A 139 10.13 -13.68 -1.89
C ASP A 139 9.88 -12.19 -1.56
N SER A 140 8.63 -11.72 -1.66
CA SER A 140 8.27 -10.36 -1.23
C SER A 140 8.40 -10.18 0.29
N ILE A 141 7.94 -11.15 1.09
CA ILE A 141 8.10 -11.14 2.55
C ILE A 141 9.59 -11.12 2.94
N GLN A 142 10.43 -11.89 2.24
CA GLN A 142 11.87 -11.86 2.46
C GLN A 142 12.46 -10.47 2.17
N ALA A 143 12.11 -9.85 1.04
CA ALA A 143 12.56 -8.49 0.71
C ALA A 143 12.12 -7.45 1.77
N TYR A 144 10.89 -7.53 2.27
CA TYR A 144 10.43 -6.69 3.37
C TYR A 144 11.22 -6.92 4.67
N HIS A 145 11.55 -8.16 5.00
CA HIS A 145 12.39 -8.46 6.16
C HIS A 145 13.84 -7.98 6.01
N GLU A 146 14.40 -8.00 4.80
CA GLU A 146 15.70 -7.38 4.54
C GLU A 146 15.66 -5.86 4.77
N ALA A 147 14.58 -5.19 4.35
CA ALA A 147 14.39 -3.76 4.64
C ALA A 147 14.22 -3.48 6.15
N LEU A 148 13.50 -4.34 6.88
CA LEU A 148 13.33 -4.25 8.35
C LEU A 148 14.62 -4.41 9.16
N ARG A 149 15.74 -4.86 8.55
CA ARG A 149 17.05 -4.86 9.22
C ARG A 149 17.61 -3.46 9.42
N VAL A 150 17.13 -2.48 8.64
CA VAL A 150 17.57 -1.08 8.70
C VAL A 150 16.42 -0.18 9.15
N PHE A 151 15.23 -0.36 8.56
CA PHE A 151 14.05 0.43 8.91
C PHE A 151 13.40 -0.12 10.19
N ILE A 152 14.05 0.13 11.31
CA ILE A 152 13.57 -0.16 12.67
C ILE A 152 12.70 0.98 13.20
N TRP A 153 11.83 0.67 14.17
CA TRP A 153 10.84 1.63 14.67
C TRP A 153 11.43 2.88 15.32
N GLN A 154 12.63 2.79 15.93
CA GLN A 154 13.25 3.92 16.62
C GLN A 154 13.64 5.05 15.66
N ASP A 155 14.20 4.68 14.50
CA ASP A 155 14.81 5.61 13.57
C ASP A 155 13.90 5.87 12.36
N TYR A 156 13.07 4.89 11.99
CA TYR A 156 12.23 4.88 10.79
C TYR A 156 10.81 4.36 11.10
N PRO A 157 10.05 4.99 12.02
CA PRO A 157 8.74 4.50 12.43
C PRO A 157 7.72 4.43 11.27
N GLN A 158 7.83 5.33 10.29
CA GLN A 158 6.95 5.34 9.13
C GLN A 158 7.19 4.13 8.22
N GLU A 159 8.44 3.89 7.82
CA GLU A 159 8.84 2.76 7.00
C GLU A 159 8.58 1.43 7.73
N TYR A 160 8.85 1.38 9.04
CA TYR A 160 8.54 0.23 9.89
C TYR A 160 7.04 -0.11 9.84
N ALA A 161 6.15 0.87 10.00
CA ALA A 161 4.71 0.68 9.88
C ALA A 161 4.29 0.18 8.49
N ILE A 162 4.85 0.77 7.43
CA ILE A 162 4.57 0.38 6.03
C ILE A 162 5.02 -1.06 5.77
N LEU A 163 6.20 -1.45 6.24
CA LEU A 163 6.74 -2.80 6.05
C LEU A 163 5.89 -3.87 6.75
N TYR A 164 5.52 -3.67 8.02
CA TYR A 164 4.63 -4.61 8.70
C TYR A 164 3.23 -4.65 8.09
N ASN A 165 2.72 -3.52 7.60
CA ASN A 165 1.49 -3.50 6.82
C ASN A 165 1.61 -4.36 5.54
N ASN A 166 2.69 -4.20 4.78
CA ASN A 166 2.90 -4.94 3.54
C ASN A 166 3.12 -6.43 3.78
N ILE A 167 3.85 -6.80 4.84
CA ILE A 167 4.01 -8.19 5.29
C ILE A 167 2.65 -8.81 5.65
N ALA A 168 1.83 -8.09 6.41
CA ALA A 168 0.50 -8.56 6.79
C ALA A 168 -0.40 -8.78 5.55
N ILE A 169 -0.44 -7.81 4.63
CA ILE A 169 -1.17 -7.95 3.36
C ILE A 169 -0.61 -9.12 2.55
N ALA A 170 0.70 -9.32 2.51
CA ALA A 170 1.31 -10.44 1.79
C ALA A 170 0.85 -11.79 2.35
N TYR A 171 0.76 -11.94 3.69
CA TYR A 171 0.19 -13.14 4.30
C TYR A 171 -1.29 -13.35 3.92
N LEU A 172 -2.10 -12.28 3.91
CA LEU A 172 -3.51 -12.33 3.52
C LEU A 172 -3.71 -12.66 2.03
N SER A 173 -2.78 -12.26 1.15
CA SER A 173 -2.83 -12.50 -0.29
C SER A 173 -2.22 -13.84 -0.74
N MET A 174 -1.65 -14.63 0.17
CA MET A 174 -1.08 -15.92 -0.20
C MET A 174 -2.16 -16.83 -0.83
N PRO A 175 -1.88 -17.60 -1.90
CA PRO A 175 -2.85 -18.52 -2.52
C PRO A 175 -3.39 -19.58 -1.55
N LEU A 176 -4.69 -19.86 -1.61
CA LEU A 176 -5.43 -20.80 -0.76
C LEU A 176 -5.05 -22.26 -1.05
N ALA A 177 -3.89 -22.71 -0.56
CA ALA A 177 -3.67 -24.12 -0.27
C ALA A 177 -4.30 -24.38 1.12
N SER A 178 -5.46 -25.02 1.12
CA SER A 178 -6.53 -24.98 2.15
C SER A 178 -6.19 -25.44 3.56
N GLU A 179 -4.97 -25.87 3.86
CA GLU A 179 -4.61 -26.37 5.20
C GLU A 179 -3.92 -25.31 6.09
N ARG A 180 -3.55 -24.15 5.55
CA ARG A 180 -2.78 -23.12 6.29
C ARG A 180 -3.42 -21.73 6.31
N GLU A 181 -4.71 -21.64 6.01
CA GLU A 181 -5.42 -20.35 5.99
C GLU A 181 -5.36 -19.64 7.35
N TYR A 182 -5.75 -20.34 8.42
CA TYR A 182 -5.68 -19.86 9.80
C TYR A 182 -4.29 -19.35 10.19
N LEU A 183 -3.24 -20.09 9.82
CA LEU A 183 -1.86 -19.72 10.14
C LEU A 183 -1.48 -18.38 9.50
N ARG A 184 -1.83 -18.19 8.22
CA ARG A 184 -1.46 -16.98 7.47
C ARG A 184 -2.24 -15.76 7.96
N GLN A 185 -3.54 -15.90 8.21
CA GLN A 185 -4.34 -14.82 8.77
C GLN A 185 -3.88 -14.46 10.19
N GLY A 186 -3.51 -15.45 11.01
CA GLY A 186 -2.88 -15.24 12.31
C GLY A 186 -1.55 -14.49 12.21
N LEU A 187 -0.70 -14.83 11.25
CA LEU A 187 0.55 -14.10 10.97
C LEU A 187 0.31 -12.65 10.51
N ALA A 188 -0.76 -12.41 9.74
CA ALA A 188 -1.15 -11.06 9.36
C ALA A 188 -1.57 -10.21 10.57
N VAL A 189 -2.46 -10.76 11.42
CA VAL A 189 -2.86 -10.11 12.68
C VAL A 189 -1.64 -9.82 13.56
N GLN A 190 -0.76 -10.81 13.74
CA GLN A 190 0.47 -10.65 14.52
C GLN A 190 1.40 -9.58 13.94
N SER A 191 1.47 -9.45 12.62
CA SER A 191 2.29 -8.43 11.96
C SER A 191 1.78 -7.02 12.27
N PHE A 192 0.46 -6.79 12.19
CA PHE A 192 -0.13 -5.51 12.60
C PHE A 192 0.08 -5.22 14.08
N GLU A 193 -0.19 -6.20 14.95
CA GLU A 193 -0.01 -6.05 16.40
C GLU A 193 1.46 -5.78 16.77
N THR A 194 2.42 -6.37 16.04
CA THR A 194 3.85 -6.11 16.26
C THR A 194 4.20 -4.66 15.97
N ALA A 195 3.71 -4.09 14.87
CA ALA A 195 3.93 -2.68 14.58
C ALA A 195 3.26 -1.77 15.61
N LEU A 196 2.02 -2.09 16.03
CA LEU A 196 1.25 -1.32 17.01
C LEU A 196 1.82 -1.33 18.44
N LYS A 197 2.81 -2.18 18.74
CA LYS A 197 3.59 -2.08 20.00
C LYS A 197 4.46 -0.84 20.07
N HIS A 198 4.85 -0.28 18.92
CA HIS A 198 5.78 0.84 18.80
C HIS A 198 5.11 2.06 18.15
N ILE A 199 4.25 1.82 17.17
CA ILE A 199 3.48 2.84 16.47
C ILE A 199 2.21 3.14 17.26
N ASN A 200 2.03 4.40 17.67
CA ASN A 200 0.98 4.81 18.59
C ASN A 200 0.26 6.09 18.12
N LEU A 201 -0.92 6.32 18.70
CA LEU A 201 -1.83 7.42 18.34
C LEU A 201 -1.19 8.81 18.47
N ILE A 202 -0.28 9.02 19.42
CA ILE A 202 0.23 10.36 19.76
C ILE A 202 1.40 10.73 18.85
N GLU A 203 2.39 9.85 18.76
CA GLU A 203 3.64 10.11 18.03
C GLU A 203 3.49 9.83 16.53
N HIS A 204 2.64 8.88 16.16
CA HIS A 204 2.52 8.35 14.81
C HIS A 204 1.04 8.22 14.37
N PRO A 205 0.21 9.27 14.49
CA PRO A 205 -1.25 9.16 14.34
C PRO A 205 -1.68 8.56 13.00
N ARG A 206 -1.02 8.96 11.90
CA ARG A 206 -1.39 8.50 10.55
C ARG A 206 -1.11 7.02 10.36
N GLU A 207 0.08 6.57 10.71
CA GLU A 207 0.52 5.19 10.62
C GLU A 207 -0.26 4.30 11.59
N TYR A 208 -0.53 4.79 12.80
CA TYR A 208 -1.39 4.13 13.79
C TYR A 208 -2.77 3.84 13.23
N ALA A 209 -3.44 4.86 12.66
CA ALA A 209 -4.79 4.68 12.10
C ALA A 209 -4.81 3.75 10.87
N MET A 210 -3.75 3.76 10.06
CA MET A 210 -3.60 2.80 8.96
C MET A 210 -3.50 1.36 9.48
N LEU A 211 -2.61 1.10 10.43
CA LEU A 211 -2.41 -0.22 11.01
C LEU A 211 -3.67 -0.71 11.73
N GLN A 212 -4.34 0.14 12.50
CA GLN A 212 -5.56 -0.21 13.22
C GLN A 212 -6.72 -0.55 12.27
N ASN A 213 -6.94 0.23 11.21
CA ASN A 213 -7.95 -0.11 10.21
C ASN A 213 -7.67 -1.46 9.54
N ASN A 214 -6.40 -1.74 9.22
CA ASN A 214 -6.05 -2.98 8.52
C ASN A 214 -6.03 -4.18 9.47
N LEU A 215 -5.71 -3.99 10.75
CA LEU A 215 -5.92 -4.97 11.81
C LEU A 215 -7.42 -5.30 11.94
N GLY A 216 -8.28 -4.28 11.94
CA GLY A 216 -9.73 -4.48 11.96
C GLY A 216 -10.22 -5.36 10.80
N ASN A 217 -9.77 -5.07 9.58
CA ASN A 217 -10.08 -5.89 8.40
C ASN A 217 -9.57 -7.33 8.57
N ALA A 218 -8.33 -7.52 9.03
CA ALA A 218 -7.76 -8.85 9.21
C ALA A 218 -8.52 -9.68 10.27
N LEU A 219 -8.95 -9.05 11.36
CA LEU A 219 -9.74 -9.70 12.42
C LEU A 219 -11.15 -10.03 11.93
N GLN A 220 -11.80 -9.12 11.23
CA GLN A 220 -13.15 -9.30 10.71
C GLN A 220 -13.27 -10.54 9.79
N TYR A 221 -12.29 -10.73 8.91
CA TYR A 221 -12.27 -11.84 7.95
C TYR A 221 -11.42 -13.04 8.41
N LEU A 222 -10.97 -13.03 9.67
CA LEU A 222 -10.22 -14.14 10.25
C LEU A 222 -11.14 -15.36 10.37
N VAL A 223 -10.82 -16.42 9.63
CA VAL A 223 -11.47 -17.72 9.81
C VAL A 223 -11.10 -18.21 11.21
N SER A 224 -12.11 -18.45 12.06
CA SER A 224 -11.90 -18.79 13.47
C SER A 224 -13.15 -19.43 14.06
N SER A 225 -12.99 -20.19 15.15
CA SER A 225 -14.09 -20.64 16.00
C SER A 225 -14.68 -19.53 16.88
N HIS A 226 -14.07 -18.33 16.90
CA HIS A 226 -14.50 -17.20 17.72
C HIS A 226 -14.81 -15.93 16.87
N PRO A 227 -15.70 -16.02 15.85
CA PRO A 227 -15.95 -14.90 14.94
C PRO A 227 -16.55 -13.67 15.64
N VAL A 228 -17.39 -13.86 16.66
CA VAL A 228 -17.98 -12.75 17.44
C VAL A 228 -16.91 -11.95 18.16
N GLU A 229 -15.99 -12.62 18.87
CA GLU A 229 -14.87 -11.97 19.56
C GLU A 229 -13.97 -11.21 18.58
N ASN A 230 -13.65 -11.82 17.44
CA ASN A 230 -12.84 -11.18 16.41
C ASN A 230 -13.51 -9.93 15.84
N ASN A 231 -14.83 -9.98 15.58
CA ASN A 231 -15.57 -8.81 15.11
C ASN A 231 -15.63 -7.71 16.19
N LEU A 232 -15.79 -8.05 17.47
CA LEU A 232 -15.69 -7.08 18.57
C LEU A 232 -14.31 -6.41 18.60
N ARG A 233 -13.23 -7.18 18.47
CA ARG A 233 -11.86 -6.64 18.37
C ARG A 233 -11.68 -5.78 17.11
N ALA A 234 -12.29 -6.16 15.99
CA ALA A 234 -12.26 -5.37 14.77
C ALA A 234 -12.96 -4.01 14.95
N ILE A 235 -14.11 -3.97 15.61
CA ILE A 235 -14.82 -2.73 15.97
C ILE A 235 -13.93 -1.82 16.81
N VAL A 236 -13.25 -2.36 17.82
CA VAL A 236 -12.28 -1.60 18.64
C VAL A 236 -11.16 -1.03 17.77
N ALA A 237 -10.58 -1.82 16.88
CA ALA A 237 -9.52 -1.36 16.00
C ALA A 237 -9.99 -0.26 15.02
N TYR A 238 -11.20 -0.40 14.44
CA TYR A 238 -11.79 0.68 13.64
C TYR A 238 -12.03 1.94 14.46
N ASP A 239 -12.50 1.82 15.71
CA ASP A 239 -12.66 2.97 16.60
C ASP A 239 -11.34 3.67 16.93
N GLU A 240 -10.26 2.93 17.13
CA GLU A 240 -8.92 3.51 17.26
C GLU A 240 -8.47 4.25 15.99
N ALA A 241 -8.75 3.71 14.80
CA ALA A 241 -8.44 4.38 13.54
C ALA A 241 -9.27 5.68 13.36
N LEU A 242 -10.53 5.68 13.81
CA LEU A 242 -11.45 6.83 13.74
C LEU A 242 -11.10 7.95 14.72
N LYS A 243 -10.19 7.74 15.68
CA LYS A 243 -9.62 8.84 16.49
C LYS A 243 -8.77 9.81 15.67
N VAL A 244 -8.25 9.34 14.54
CA VAL A 244 -7.42 10.13 13.62
C VAL A 244 -8.19 10.44 12.34
N ARG A 245 -8.82 9.40 11.77
CA ARG A 245 -9.57 9.53 10.51
C ARG A 245 -10.92 10.18 10.78
N ASN A 246 -11.18 11.30 10.13
CA ASN A 246 -12.44 12.03 10.31
C ASN A 246 -12.97 12.61 8.99
N SER A 247 -14.27 12.92 8.96
CA SER A 247 -14.97 13.38 7.75
C SER A 247 -14.54 14.75 7.22
N LYS A 248 -13.79 15.53 8.02
CA LYS A 248 -13.32 16.86 7.65
C LYS A 248 -11.91 16.82 7.05
N ASP A 249 -10.98 16.17 7.73
CA ASP A 249 -9.55 16.24 7.41
C ASP A 249 -9.11 15.07 6.50
N THR A 250 -9.72 13.89 6.65
CA THR A 250 -9.41 12.67 5.87
C THR A 250 -10.71 11.97 5.44
N PRO A 251 -11.58 12.64 4.66
CA PRO A 251 -12.93 12.15 4.37
C PRO A 251 -12.96 10.76 3.74
N LEU A 252 -12.04 10.46 2.83
CA LEU A 252 -12.00 9.18 2.13
C LEU A 252 -11.54 8.03 3.04
N GLU A 253 -10.51 8.25 3.85
CA GLU A 253 -10.04 7.27 4.83
C GLU A 253 -11.10 7.02 5.92
N TYR A 254 -11.80 8.09 6.34
CA TYR A 254 -12.93 7.99 7.25
C TYR A 254 -14.06 7.14 6.66
N ALA A 255 -14.50 7.45 5.44
CA ALA A 255 -15.55 6.70 4.73
C ALA A 255 -15.20 5.21 4.58
N ASN A 256 -13.96 4.89 4.22
CA ASN A 256 -13.48 3.50 4.18
C ASN A 256 -13.58 2.82 5.55
N THR A 257 -13.14 3.51 6.61
CA THR A 257 -13.11 2.93 7.97
C THR A 257 -14.52 2.68 8.51
N ILE A 258 -15.46 3.62 8.33
CA ILE A 258 -16.85 3.43 8.78
C ILE A 258 -17.59 2.37 7.96
N SER A 259 -17.28 2.20 6.67
CA SER A 259 -17.83 1.10 5.87
C SER A 259 -17.34 -0.26 6.35
N ASN A 260 -16.05 -0.38 6.69
CA ASN A 260 -15.50 -1.61 7.27
C ASN A 260 -16.11 -1.91 8.65
N LYS A 261 -16.29 -0.86 9.47
CA LYS A 261 -17.00 -0.96 10.74
C LYS A 261 -18.45 -1.42 10.56
N ALA A 262 -19.15 -0.89 9.56
CA ALA A 262 -20.51 -1.29 9.22
C ALA A 262 -20.59 -2.77 8.80
N ASN A 263 -19.63 -3.26 8.00
CA ASN A 263 -19.52 -4.68 7.66
C ASN A 263 -19.37 -5.55 8.92
N ALA A 264 -18.65 -5.08 9.94
CA ALA A 264 -18.44 -5.86 11.17
C ALA A 264 -19.70 -5.87 12.03
N LEU A 265 -20.38 -4.72 12.14
CA LEU A 265 -21.68 -4.61 12.82
C LEU A 265 -22.75 -5.48 12.15
N PHE A 266 -22.78 -5.55 10.82
CA PHE A 266 -23.72 -6.39 10.08
C PHE A 266 -23.66 -7.85 10.54
N ASN A 267 -22.47 -8.36 10.85
CA ASN A 267 -22.24 -9.74 11.27
C ASN A 267 -22.31 -9.97 12.80
N LEU A 268 -22.52 -8.92 13.59
CA LEU A 268 -22.45 -8.99 15.05
C LEU A 268 -23.85 -9.03 15.68
N PRO A 269 -24.16 -9.99 16.57
CA PRO A 269 -25.38 -9.95 17.37
C PRO A 269 -25.44 -8.69 18.25
N ASP A 270 -26.64 -8.22 18.55
CA ASP A 270 -26.85 -7.09 19.47
C ASP A 270 -26.43 -7.45 20.91
N ASP A 271 -26.59 -8.73 21.26
CA ASP A 271 -26.13 -9.33 22.51
C ASP A 271 -25.23 -10.54 22.20
N PRO A 272 -23.90 -10.41 22.34
CA PRO A 272 -22.96 -11.50 22.13
C PRO A 272 -23.20 -12.74 23.02
N GLU A 273 -23.80 -12.57 24.20
CA GLU A 273 -24.11 -13.69 25.11
C GLU A 273 -25.39 -14.42 24.69
N ASN A 274 -26.30 -13.74 23.96
CA ASN A 274 -27.58 -14.27 23.49
C ASN A 274 -27.78 -13.95 22.00
N PRO A 275 -26.96 -14.53 21.10
CA PRO A 275 -26.94 -14.19 19.68
C PRO A 275 -28.26 -14.46 18.93
N GLU A 276 -29.09 -15.36 19.46
CA GLU A 276 -30.43 -15.68 18.94
C GLU A 276 -31.41 -14.50 19.01
N ASN A 277 -31.15 -13.50 19.87
CA ASN A 277 -31.94 -12.29 19.94
C ASN A 277 -31.78 -11.38 18.70
N GLY A 278 -30.84 -11.71 17.81
CA GLY A 278 -30.61 -11.02 16.56
C GLY A 278 -29.69 -9.80 16.69
N ASN A 279 -29.69 -8.96 15.66
CA ASN A 279 -28.73 -7.87 15.46
C ASN A 279 -29.38 -6.58 14.94
N LEU A 280 -30.68 -6.34 15.20
CA LEU A 280 -31.41 -5.21 14.62
C LEU A 280 -30.77 -3.85 14.94
N LYS A 281 -30.30 -3.64 16.17
CA LYS A 281 -29.62 -2.40 16.57
C LYS A 281 -28.33 -2.22 15.79
N ASN A 282 -27.51 -3.27 15.68
CA ASN A 282 -26.27 -3.24 14.90
C ASN A 282 -26.53 -3.03 13.41
N LEU A 283 -27.57 -3.63 12.83
CA LEU A 283 -27.98 -3.42 11.44
C LEU A 283 -28.41 -1.97 11.18
N LEU A 284 -29.18 -1.37 12.10
CA LEU A 284 -29.57 0.04 12.01
C LEU A 284 -28.35 0.97 12.05
N GLN A 285 -27.35 0.65 12.88
CA GLN A 285 -26.10 1.39 12.96
C GLN A 285 -25.24 1.20 11.70
N ALA A 286 -25.12 -0.04 11.18
CA ALA A 286 -24.42 -0.33 9.94
C ALA A 286 -25.02 0.44 8.75
N ARG A 287 -26.36 0.46 8.64
CA ARG A 287 -27.08 1.25 7.63
C ARG A 287 -26.71 2.73 7.69
N ALA A 288 -26.65 3.32 8.88
CA ALA A 288 -26.28 4.73 9.03
C ALA A 288 -24.84 5.01 8.59
N TYR A 289 -23.89 4.12 8.91
CA TYR A 289 -22.51 4.25 8.45
C TYR A 289 -22.36 4.07 6.94
N TYR A 290 -23.04 3.10 6.33
CA TYR A 290 -23.02 2.96 4.87
C TYR A 290 -23.62 4.17 4.16
N GLN A 291 -24.71 4.75 4.67
CA GLN A 291 -25.29 5.99 4.12
C GLN A 291 -24.27 7.13 4.16
N GLN A 292 -23.62 7.34 5.29
CA GLN A 292 -22.59 8.37 5.44
C GLN A 292 -21.38 8.12 4.51
N ALA A 293 -20.92 6.87 4.40
CA ALA A 293 -19.80 6.54 3.52
C ALA A 293 -20.15 6.74 2.04
N LEU A 294 -21.35 6.35 1.62
CA LEU A 294 -21.85 6.54 0.26
C LEU A 294 -21.87 8.03 -0.11
N GLU A 295 -22.42 8.88 0.76
CA GLU A 295 -22.43 10.33 0.55
C GLU A 295 -21.02 10.90 0.34
N ILE A 296 -20.06 10.47 1.16
CA ILE A 296 -18.67 10.92 1.06
C ILE A 296 -18.03 10.42 -0.24
N PHE A 297 -18.14 9.14 -0.56
CA PHE A 297 -17.54 8.59 -1.79
C PHE A 297 -18.12 9.24 -3.05
N THR A 298 -19.44 9.44 -3.11
CA THR A 298 -20.09 10.16 -4.22
C THR A 298 -19.60 11.60 -4.33
N LYS A 299 -19.53 12.33 -3.21
CA LYS A 299 -19.03 13.72 -3.19
C LYS A 299 -17.59 13.84 -3.71
N HIS A 300 -16.76 12.83 -3.44
CA HIS A 300 -15.35 12.79 -3.85
C HIS A 300 -15.11 11.98 -5.15
N GLN A 301 -16.17 11.67 -5.89
CA GLN A 301 -16.10 10.96 -7.19
C GLN A 301 -15.40 9.59 -7.12
N GLN A 302 -15.45 8.92 -5.97
CA GLN A 302 -14.96 7.56 -5.77
C GLN A 302 -16.05 6.57 -6.17
N MET A 303 -16.32 6.46 -7.47
CA MET A 303 -17.50 5.76 -7.99
C MET A 303 -17.48 4.25 -7.70
N GLU A 304 -16.32 3.59 -7.82
CA GLU A 304 -16.19 2.17 -7.52
C GLU A 304 -16.51 1.87 -6.05
N GLN A 305 -15.95 2.66 -5.13
CA GLN A 305 -16.23 2.52 -3.70
C GLN A 305 -17.68 2.87 -3.37
N ALA A 306 -18.26 3.88 -4.04
CA ALA A 306 -19.66 4.24 -3.88
C ALA A 306 -20.58 3.08 -4.30
N GLU A 307 -20.30 2.40 -5.41
CA GLU A 307 -21.06 1.25 -5.88
C GLU A 307 -20.99 0.06 -4.89
N ILE A 308 -19.79 -0.24 -4.39
CA ILE A 308 -19.59 -1.29 -3.37
C ILE A 308 -20.41 -1.00 -2.12
N VAL A 309 -20.36 0.23 -1.60
CA VAL A 309 -21.11 0.64 -0.40
C VAL A 309 -22.61 0.69 -0.66
N ALA A 310 -23.04 1.12 -1.85
CA ALA A 310 -24.46 1.14 -2.21
C ALA A 310 -25.06 -0.26 -2.21
N LYS A 311 -24.30 -1.27 -2.68
CA LYS A 311 -24.72 -2.67 -2.60
C LYS A 311 -24.84 -3.16 -1.16
N ALA A 312 -23.82 -2.93 -0.33
CA ALA A 312 -23.87 -3.28 1.09
C ALA A 312 -25.03 -2.60 1.84
N LEU A 313 -25.35 -1.35 1.45
CA LEU A 313 -26.51 -0.62 1.97
C LEU A 313 -27.85 -1.26 1.57
N GLN A 314 -27.97 -1.85 0.38
CA GLN A 314 -29.16 -2.59 -0.02
C GLN A 314 -29.29 -3.89 0.80
N ASP A 315 -28.18 -4.61 0.97
CA ASP A 315 -28.15 -5.87 1.72
C ASP A 315 -28.59 -5.66 3.18
N VAL A 316 -28.09 -4.62 3.86
CA VAL A 316 -28.53 -4.29 5.22
C VAL A 316 -29.99 -3.86 5.30
N GLN A 317 -30.52 -3.19 4.27
CA GLN A 317 -31.93 -2.79 4.25
C GLN A 317 -32.87 -3.99 4.09
N LEU A 318 -32.49 -4.96 3.25
CA LEU A 318 -33.23 -6.21 3.09
C LEU A 318 -33.25 -7.00 4.40
N GLU A 319 -32.09 -7.15 5.05
CA GLU A 319 -31.98 -7.87 6.32
C GLU A 319 -32.82 -7.21 7.43
N ILE A 320 -32.83 -5.88 7.52
CA ILE A 320 -33.71 -5.15 8.45
C ILE A 320 -35.19 -5.44 8.13
N GLY A 321 -35.56 -5.44 6.85
CA GLY A 321 -36.94 -5.70 6.41
C GLY A 321 -37.43 -7.11 6.72
N HIS A 322 -36.54 -8.10 6.79
CA HIS A 322 -36.88 -9.46 7.20
C HIS A 322 -37.11 -9.63 8.71
N ARG A 323 -36.64 -8.68 9.52
CA ARG A 323 -36.66 -8.73 10.99
C ARG A 323 -37.67 -7.78 11.64
N ALA A 324 -38.27 -6.87 10.87
CA ALA A 324 -39.30 -5.93 11.30
C ALA A 324 -40.72 -6.53 11.12
#